data_AF-A0A1C5AV68-F1
#
_entry.id   AF-A0A1C5AV68-F1
#
_cell.length_a   1.000
_cell.length_b   1.000
_cell.length_c   1.000
_cell.angle_alpha   90.00
_cell.angle_beta   90.00
_cell.angle_gamma   90.00
#
_symmetry.space_group_name_H-M   'P 1'
#
loop_
_entity.id
_entity.type
_entity.pdbx_description
1 polymer ?
#
loop_
_entity_poly.entity_id
_entity_poly.type
_entity_poly.pdbx_seq_one_letter_code
_entity_poly.pdbx_strand_id
1 'polypeptide(L)'
;MRTGAAAGHRGYFHEAVCYSSEEELLAVVVPFLLGGVAAGEPTVVSLGARNAALVRGALPTGCGVTFLPGGDVYARPTAAIRSYREMLAGHVADGARQIRIVGELPPSALGVTWDWWARYESAINHAYDEFPLWSMCAYDARSTPASVLRDVARTHPRHATPDGRHVPSPDYTEPTTYLRENQPAPPDPLQSTPPVVELSAPTAAQARAAVYSVDGGRLPADDVEDLVVAVSETVTNALRHGLPPVCVRLWVGPDRLVVTVSDGGDGPKDPFAGLLPAGDGADGGLGLWITHQSCNHVSAHRGPGGWTLRLTAGNPHFAA
;
A
#
# COMPACT_ATOMS: atom_id res chain seq x y z
N MET A 1 -4.75 -27.38 -12.92
CA MET A 1 -4.00 -27.61 -11.66
C MET A 1 -3.00 -26.48 -11.55
N ARG A 2 -2.59 -26.08 -10.34
CA ARG A 2 -1.54 -25.08 -10.18
C ARG A 2 -0.21 -25.61 -10.74
N THR A 3 0.63 -24.75 -11.28
CA THR A 3 1.89 -25.13 -11.95
C THR A 3 3.10 -24.39 -11.35
N GLY A 4 4.31 -24.87 -11.67
CA GLY A 4 5.58 -24.29 -11.21
C GLY A 4 5.79 -24.39 -9.69
N ALA A 5 6.54 -23.46 -9.12
CA ALA A 5 6.84 -23.45 -7.68
C ALA A 5 5.59 -23.36 -6.80
N ALA A 6 4.50 -22.75 -7.31
CA ALA A 6 3.23 -22.64 -6.62
C ALA A 6 2.32 -23.89 -6.72
N ALA A 7 2.72 -24.96 -7.43
CA ALA A 7 1.86 -26.11 -7.74
C ALA A 7 1.26 -26.81 -6.49
N GLY A 8 2.01 -26.86 -5.39
CA GLY A 8 1.57 -27.43 -4.11
C GLY A 8 1.02 -26.42 -3.12
N HIS A 9 0.99 -25.13 -3.46
CA HIS A 9 0.57 -24.07 -2.54
C HIS A 9 -0.95 -23.85 -2.61
N ARG A 10 -1.54 -23.51 -1.47
CA ARG A 10 -2.91 -23.01 -1.37
C ARG A 10 -2.87 -21.54 -1.04
N GLY A 11 -3.83 -20.79 -1.55
CA GLY A 11 -3.88 -19.34 -1.40
C GLY A 11 -2.77 -18.63 -2.16
N TYR A 12 -2.17 -17.61 -1.55
CA TYR A 12 -1.31 -16.65 -2.24
C TYR A 12 0.19 -16.98 -2.16
N PHE A 13 0.79 -17.34 -3.30
CA PHE A 13 2.22 -17.53 -3.44
C PHE A 13 2.90 -16.20 -3.79
N HIS A 14 3.27 -15.45 -2.75
CA HIS A 14 3.88 -14.13 -2.86
C HIS A 14 5.41 -14.20 -2.84
N GLU A 15 6.06 -13.64 -3.87
CA GLU A 15 7.52 -13.61 -3.98
C GLU A 15 8.06 -12.22 -4.27
N ALA A 16 9.26 -11.92 -3.78
CA ALA A 16 10.04 -10.78 -4.22
C ALA A 16 11.11 -11.18 -5.25
N VAL A 17 11.38 -10.29 -6.20
CA VAL A 17 12.49 -10.37 -7.13
C VAL A 17 13.37 -9.14 -6.93
N CYS A 18 14.50 -9.32 -6.24
CA CYS A 18 15.51 -8.29 -6.10
C CYS A 18 16.57 -8.48 -7.19
N TYR A 19 16.66 -7.54 -8.14
CA TYR A 19 17.54 -7.65 -9.31
C TYR A 19 18.52 -6.48 -9.36
N SER A 20 19.71 -6.71 -9.92
CA SER A 20 20.77 -5.71 -10.09
C SER A 20 21.06 -5.40 -11.56
N SER A 21 20.41 -6.09 -12.50
CA SER A 21 20.52 -5.82 -13.93
C SER A 21 19.24 -6.15 -14.69
N GLU A 22 19.13 -5.66 -15.92
CA GLU A 22 17.99 -5.96 -16.81
C GLU A 22 17.96 -7.45 -17.16
N GLU A 23 19.13 -8.06 -17.33
CA GLU A 23 19.29 -9.49 -17.58
C GLU A 23 18.79 -10.34 -16.41
N GLU A 24 19.09 -9.94 -15.17
CA GLU A 24 18.59 -10.64 -13.97
C GLU A 24 17.07 -10.54 -13.85
N LEU A 25 16.49 -9.35 -14.11
CA LEU A 25 15.04 -9.18 -14.14
C LEU A 25 14.39 -10.09 -15.18
N LEU A 26 14.91 -10.08 -16.41
CA LEU A 26 14.39 -10.88 -17.52
C LEU A 26 14.55 -12.39 -17.26
N ALA A 27 15.66 -12.82 -16.66
CA ALA A 27 15.92 -14.22 -16.33
C ALA A 27 14.86 -14.81 -15.39
N VAL A 28 14.25 -13.99 -14.52
CA VAL A 28 13.17 -14.43 -13.63
C VAL A 28 11.80 -14.23 -14.28
N VAL A 29 11.53 -13.04 -14.81
CA VAL A 29 10.19 -12.64 -15.25
C VAL A 29 9.76 -13.35 -16.53
N VAL A 30 10.66 -13.50 -17.52
CA VAL A 30 10.28 -14.08 -18.81
C VAL A 30 9.86 -15.55 -18.69
N PRO A 31 10.63 -16.45 -18.02
CA PRO A 31 10.19 -17.83 -17.81
C PRO A 31 8.90 -17.92 -16.99
N PHE A 32 8.73 -17.04 -15.99
CA PHE A 32 7.50 -16.99 -15.19
C PHE A 32 6.27 -16.67 -16.05
N LEU A 33 6.35 -15.67 -16.93
CA LEU A 33 5.24 -15.29 -17.80
C LEU A 33 4.96 -16.35 -18.88
N LEU A 34 6.01 -16.85 -19.55
CA LEU A 34 5.86 -17.88 -20.59
C LEU A 34 5.30 -19.19 -20.02
N GLY A 35 5.71 -19.57 -18.81
CA GLY A 35 5.16 -20.73 -18.12
C GLY A 35 3.67 -20.58 -17.81
N GLY A 36 3.20 -19.37 -17.49
CA GLY A 36 1.78 -19.09 -17.25
C GLY A 36 0.97 -19.23 -18.54
N VAL A 37 1.44 -18.61 -19.62
CA VAL A 37 0.80 -18.70 -20.94
C VAL A 37 0.74 -20.14 -21.44
N ALA A 38 1.83 -20.90 -21.32
CA ALA A 38 1.86 -22.31 -21.72
C ALA A 38 0.91 -23.19 -20.91
N ALA A 39 0.68 -22.84 -19.64
CA ALA A 39 -0.27 -23.52 -18.75
C ALA A 39 -1.72 -23.04 -18.91
N GLY A 40 -1.98 -22.02 -19.74
CA GLY A 40 -3.31 -21.41 -19.89
C GLY A 40 -3.75 -20.60 -18.67
N GLU A 41 -2.80 -20.10 -17.88
CA GLU A 41 -3.05 -19.32 -16.67
C GLU A 41 -3.15 -17.82 -17.03
N PRO A 42 -4.14 -17.06 -16.53
CA PRO A 42 -4.15 -15.61 -16.65
C PRO A 42 -2.81 -15.02 -16.18
N THR A 43 -2.14 -14.31 -17.08
CA THR A 43 -0.78 -13.84 -16.90
C THR A 43 -0.74 -12.33 -17.10
N VAL A 44 -0.43 -11.60 -16.04
CA VAL A 44 -0.58 -10.14 -15.96
C VAL A 44 0.74 -9.48 -15.57
N VAL A 45 1.04 -8.35 -16.20
CA VAL A 45 2.21 -7.51 -15.92
C VAL A 45 1.75 -6.12 -15.51
N SER A 46 2.19 -5.68 -14.33
CA SER A 46 1.98 -4.35 -13.77
C SER A 46 3.35 -3.76 -13.39
N LEU A 47 4.13 -3.43 -14.41
CA LEU A 47 5.48 -2.88 -14.26
C LEU A 47 5.53 -1.41 -14.67
N GLY A 48 6.53 -0.67 -14.19
CA GLY A 48 6.80 0.69 -14.67
C GLY A 48 7.12 0.69 -16.17
N ALA A 49 6.88 1.82 -16.85
CA ALA A 49 6.95 1.90 -18.32
C ALA A 49 8.25 1.33 -18.92
N ARG A 50 9.40 1.58 -18.28
CA ARG A 50 10.70 1.04 -18.69
C ARG A 50 10.73 -0.49 -18.62
N ASN A 51 10.43 -1.06 -17.47
CA ASN A 51 10.48 -2.51 -17.26
C ASN A 51 9.38 -3.25 -18.04
N ALA A 52 8.21 -2.63 -18.18
CA ALA A 52 7.15 -3.13 -19.04
C ALA A 52 7.59 -3.22 -20.51
N ALA A 53 8.31 -2.20 -21.02
CA ALA A 53 8.86 -2.21 -22.38
C ALA A 53 9.95 -3.27 -22.55
N LEU A 54 10.86 -3.39 -21.58
CA LEU A 54 11.92 -4.40 -21.56
C LEU A 54 11.34 -5.82 -21.60
N VAL A 55 10.40 -6.14 -20.71
CA VAL A 55 9.73 -7.44 -20.64
C VAL A 55 8.95 -7.70 -21.94
N ARG A 56 8.23 -6.70 -22.46
CA ARG A 56 7.49 -6.84 -23.73
C ARG A 56 8.42 -7.16 -24.91
N GLY A 57 9.59 -6.54 -24.97
CA GLY A 57 10.58 -6.79 -26.02
C GLY A 57 11.21 -8.20 -25.96
N ALA A 58 11.27 -8.80 -24.77
CA ALA A 58 11.80 -10.14 -24.56
C ALA A 58 10.77 -11.26 -24.79
N LEU A 59 9.47 -10.93 -24.83
CA LEU A 59 8.40 -11.91 -25.06
C LEU A 59 8.14 -12.15 -26.57
N PRO A 60 7.75 -13.37 -26.97
CA PRO A 60 7.28 -13.63 -28.33
C PRO A 60 6.11 -12.71 -28.71
N THR A 61 6.07 -12.27 -29.96
CA THR A 61 4.97 -11.44 -30.48
C THR A 61 3.63 -12.16 -30.35
N GLY A 62 2.62 -11.47 -29.83
CA GLY A 62 1.28 -12.04 -29.64
C GLY A 62 1.16 -13.02 -28.46
N CYS A 63 2.18 -13.10 -27.59
CA CYS A 63 2.09 -13.88 -26.36
C CYS A 63 0.91 -13.39 -25.50
N GLY A 64 0.15 -14.32 -24.91
CA GLY A 64 -1.07 -14.07 -24.13
C GLY A 64 -0.84 -13.44 -22.76
N VAL A 65 -0.03 -12.39 -22.70
CA VAL A 65 0.29 -11.63 -21.48
C VAL A 65 -0.46 -10.31 -21.50
N THR A 66 -1.23 -10.04 -20.44
CA THR A 66 -1.95 -8.77 -20.28
C THR A 66 -1.04 -7.77 -19.57
N PHE A 67 -0.78 -6.63 -20.21
CA PHE A 67 -0.05 -5.54 -19.59
C PHE A 67 -1.03 -4.49 -19.11
N LEU A 68 -1.04 -4.24 -17.82
CA LEU A 68 -1.79 -3.13 -17.23
C LEU A 68 -1.00 -1.83 -17.45
N PRO A 69 -1.69 -0.69 -17.63
CA PRO A 69 -1.03 0.60 -17.57
C PRO A 69 -0.44 0.78 -16.16
N GLY A 70 0.86 0.54 -16.03
CA GLY A 70 1.59 0.64 -14.77
C GLY A 70 1.62 2.11 -14.29
N GLY A 71 1.38 2.32 -13.00
CA GLY A 71 1.39 3.64 -12.36
C GLY A 71 0.08 4.02 -11.68
N ASP A 72 -1.05 3.91 -12.39
CA ASP A 72 -2.34 4.41 -11.90
C ASP A 72 -3.01 3.50 -10.86
N VAL A 73 -2.76 2.18 -10.95
CA VAL A 73 -3.29 1.20 -9.98
C VAL A 73 -2.63 1.36 -8.59
N TYR A 74 -1.44 1.98 -8.54
CA TYR A 74 -0.65 2.16 -7.33
C TYR A 74 -0.64 3.62 -6.83
N ALA A 75 -1.74 4.35 -6.99
CA ALA A 75 -1.86 5.68 -6.40
C ALA A 75 -2.00 5.63 -4.87
N ARG A 76 -2.76 4.66 -4.34
CA ARG A 76 -3.07 4.49 -2.92
C ARG A 76 -3.13 2.99 -2.57
N PRO A 77 -2.41 2.48 -1.54
CA PRO A 77 -2.49 1.11 -1.05
C PRO A 77 -3.88 0.47 -1.00
N THR A 78 -4.83 1.13 -0.34
CA THR A 78 -6.18 0.56 -0.14
C THR A 78 -6.94 0.42 -1.46
N ALA A 79 -6.77 1.38 -2.37
CA ALA A 79 -7.36 1.33 -3.70
C ALA A 79 -6.71 0.22 -4.55
N ALA A 80 -5.39 0.05 -4.45
CA ALA A 80 -4.67 -1.04 -5.10
C ALA A 80 -5.19 -2.40 -4.63
N ILE A 81 -5.31 -2.63 -3.32
CA ILE A 81 -5.85 -3.89 -2.77
C ILE A 81 -7.22 -4.19 -3.35
N ARG A 82 -8.12 -3.21 -3.34
CA ARG A 82 -9.46 -3.37 -3.88
C ARG A 82 -9.46 -3.72 -5.38
N SER A 83 -8.72 -2.96 -6.19
CA SER A 83 -8.65 -3.17 -7.64
C SER A 83 -8.12 -4.55 -8.01
N TYR A 84 -7.07 -5.01 -7.32
CA TYR A 84 -6.53 -6.35 -7.55
C TYR A 84 -7.52 -7.44 -7.09
N ARG A 85 -8.19 -7.28 -5.95
CA ARG A 85 -9.23 -8.25 -5.52
C ARG A 85 -10.35 -8.38 -6.56
N GLU A 86 -10.83 -7.27 -7.10
CA GLU A 86 -11.87 -7.26 -8.14
C GLU A 86 -11.38 -8.01 -9.41
N MET A 87 -10.15 -7.75 -9.86
CA MET A 87 -9.53 -8.45 -10.99
C MET A 87 -9.35 -9.96 -10.74
N LEU A 88 -8.81 -10.33 -9.57
CA LEU A 88 -8.57 -11.72 -9.18
C LEU A 88 -9.88 -12.50 -9.09
N ALA A 89 -10.92 -11.89 -8.51
CA ALA A 89 -12.26 -12.46 -8.45
C ALA A 89 -12.85 -12.68 -9.85
N GLY A 90 -12.65 -11.75 -10.79
CA GLY A 90 -13.04 -11.90 -12.19
C GLY A 90 -12.39 -13.11 -12.83
N HIS A 91 -11.07 -13.25 -12.73
CA HIS A 91 -10.36 -14.42 -13.25
C HIS A 91 -10.83 -15.75 -12.64
N VAL A 92 -11.11 -15.78 -11.33
CA VAL A 92 -11.65 -16.97 -10.66
C VAL A 92 -13.07 -17.30 -11.17
N ALA A 93 -13.92 -16.29 -11.35
CA ALA A 93 -15.26 -16.47 -11.92
C ALA A 93 -15.21 -17.04 -13.34
N ASP A 94 -14.18 -16.68 -14.12
CA ASP A 94 -13.90 -17.22 -15.45
C ASP A 94 -13.24 -18.63 -15.42
N GLY A 95 -13.03 -19.19 -14.23
CA GLY A 95 -12.55 -20.57 -14.03
C GLY A 95 -11.03 -20.71 -13.86
N ALA A 96 -10.29 -19.60 -13.65
CA ALA A 96 -8.86 -19.65 -13.42
C ALA A 96 -8.53 -20.47 -12.16
N ARG A 97 -7.65 -21.47 -12.32
CA ARG A 97 -7.15 -22.31 -11.21
C ARG A 97 -5.79 -21.87 -10.69
N GLN A 98 -5.14 -20.95 -11.40
CA GLN A 98 -3.93 -20.22 -11.02
C GLN A 98 -3.89 -18.92 -11.82
N ILE A 99 -3.44 -17.83 -11.20
CA ILE A 99 -3.25 -16.51 -11.80
C ILE A 99 -1.79 -16.11 -11.54
N ARG A 100 -1.12 -15.53 -12.54
CA ARG A 100 0.27 -15.07 -12.46
C ARG A 100 0.34 -13.56 -12.61
N ILE A 101 0.97 -12.87 -11.67
CA ILE A 101 1.14 -11.41 -11.72
C ILE A 101 2.59 -11.03 -11.44
N VAL A 102 3.20 -10.22 -12.29
CA VAL A 102 4.44 -9.50 -11.95
C VAL A 102 4.11 -8.04 -11.72
N GLY A 103 4.48 -7.52 -10.55
CA GLY A 103 4.21 -6.15 -10.12
C GLY A 103 5.49 -5.37 -9.81
N GLU A 104 5.46 -4.06 -9.97
CA GLU A 104 6.50 -3.13 -9.50
C GLU A 104 5.82 -1.89 -8.93
N LEU A 105 6.23 -1.49 -7.72
CA LEU A 105 5.81 -0.22 -7.14
C LEU A 105 6.56 0.95 -7.82
N PRO A 106 5.91 2.10 -8.02
CA PRO A 106 6.58 3.26 -8.62
C PRO A 106 7.73 3.74 -7.71
N PRO A 107 8.83 4.29 -8.26
CA PRO A 107 9.96 4.75 -7.45
C PRO A 107 9.60 5.75 -6.34
N SER A 108 8.56 6.57 -6.55
CA SER A 108 8.05 7.52 -5.54
C SER A 108 7.51 6.82 -4.28
N ALA A 109 7.01 5.59 -4.40
CA ALA A 109 6.50 4.79 -3.28
C ALA A 109 7.62 4.29 -2.34
N LEU A 110 8.85 4.16 -2.84
CA LEU A 110 10.00 3.61 -2.12
C LEU A 110 10.74 4.64 -1.26
N GLY A 111 10.19 5.86 -1.13
CA GLY A 111 10.74 6.96 -0.34
C GLY A 111 9.95 7.23 0.95
N VAL A 112 9.57 8.48 1.18
CA VAL A 112 8.93 8.94 2.43
C VAL A 112 7.58 8.29 2.74
N THR A 113 6.90 7.75 1.72
CA THR A 113 5.61 7.04 1.87
C THR A 113 5.79 5.53 2.02
N TRP A 114 7.02 5.02 2.13
CA TRP A 114 7.29 3.59 2.19
C TRP A 114 6.62 2.92 3.39
N ASP A 115 6.46 3.59 4.53
CA ASP A 115 5.74 3.04 5.70
C ASP A 115 4.33 2.55 5.32
N TRP A 116 3.67 3.27 4.42
CA TRP A 116 2.33 2.97 3.96
C TRP A 116 2.31 1.82 2.96
N TRP A 117 3.32 1.75 2.09
CA TRP A 117 3.49 0.66 1.11
C TRP A 117 4.04 -0.63 1.71
N ALA A 118 4.88 -0.57 2.73
CA ALA A 118 5.34 -1.74 3.47
C ALA A 118 4.15 -2.43 4.18
N ARG A 119 3.22 -1.64 4.73
CA ARG A 119 1.94 -2.14 5.24
C ARG A 119 1.10 -2.82 4.14
N TYR A 120 1.05 -2.23 2.93
CA TYR A 120 0.42 -2.86 1.78
C TYR A 120 1.04 -4.22 1.44
N GLU A 121 2.37 -4.28 1.28
CA GLU A 121 3.10 -5.51 0.92
C GLU A 121 2.87 -6.62 1.93
N SER A 122 2.80 -6.27 3.22
CA SER A 122 2.43 -7.22 4.27
C SER A 122 0.97 -7.66 4.16
N ALA A 123 0.03 -6.71 4.06
CA ALA A 123 -1.40 -6.96 4.09
C ALA A 123 -1.90 -7.81 2.91
N ILE A 124 -1.29 -7.71 1.73
CA ILE A 124 -1.70 -8.50 0.57
C ILE A 124 -1.51 -10.01 0.76
N ASN A 125 -0.57 -10.44 1.62
CA ASN A 125 -0.44 -11.86 2.00
C ASN A 125 -1.71 -12.40 2.67
N HIS A 126 -2.45 -11.55 3.38
CA HIS A 126 -3.76 -11.91 3.95
C HIS A 126 -4.89 -11.62 2.97
N ALA A 127 -4.88 -10.43 2.35
CA ALA A 127 -5.95 -9.95 1.51
C ALA A 127 -6.15 -10.76 0.23
N TYR A 128 -5.11 -11.40 -0.30
CA TYR A 128 -5.21 -12.19 -1.54
C TYR A 128 -5.19 -13.71 -1.30
N ASP A 129 -5.11 -14.16 -0.04
CA ASP A 129 -4.92 -15.59 0.28
C ASP A 129 -6.11 -16.47 -0.12
N GLU A 130 -7.28 -15.90 -0.38
CA GLU A 130 -8.41 -16.64 -0.92
C GLU A 130 -8.29 -16.98 -2.42
N PHE A 131 -7.40 -16.27 -3.15
CA PHE A 131 -7.24 -16.44 -4.59
C PHE A 131 -6.12 -17.42 -4.94
N PRO A 132 -6.19 -18.09 -6.09
CA PRO A 132 -5.10 -18.91 -6.59
C PRO A 132 -4.02 -18.07 -7.27
N LEU A 133 -3.43 -17.15 -6.51
CA LEU A 133 -2.47 -16.19 -7.02
C LEU A 133 -1.03 -16.66 -6.79
N TRP A 134 -0.20 -16.53 -7.82
CA TRP A 134 1.25 -16.52 -7.74
C TRP A 134 1.73 -15.16 -8.25
N SER A 135 2.36 -14.37 -7.39
CA SER A 135 2.89 -13.06 -7.80
C SER A 135 4.39 -12.91 -7.53
N MET A 136 4.99 -12.00 -8.29
CA MET A 136 6.36 -11.54 -8.09
C MET A 136 6.38 -10.01 -8.03
N CYS A 137 6.77 -9.44 -6.89
CA CYS A 137 7.03 -8.01 -6.73
C CYS A 137 8.51 -7.74 -7.05
N ALA A 138 8.76 -6.91 -8.05
CA ALA A 138 10.11 -6.60 -8.55
C ALA A 138 10.68 -5.34 -7.88
N TYR A 139 11.93 -5.44 -7.40
CA TYR A 139 12.67 -4.34 -6.79
C TYR A 139 14.08 -4.23 -7.40
N ASP A 140 14.41 -3.07 -7.97
CA ASP A 140 15.76 -2.79 -8.47
C ASP A 140 16.69 -2.52 -7.28
N ALA A 141 17.60 -3.44 -6.98
CA ALA A 141 18.51 -3.37 -5.85
C ALA A 141 19.53 -2.22 -5.97
N ARG A 142 19.69 -1.63 -7.16
CA ARG A 142 20.60 -0.49 -7.38
C ARG A 142 20.00 0.83 -6.92
N SER A 143 18.68 0.96 -6.95
CA SER A 143 17.96 2.20 -6.62
C SER A 143 17.09 2.09 -5.37
N THR A 144 16.68 0.88 -5.00
CA THR A 144 15.82 0.65 -3.83
C THR A 144 16.62 0.84 -2.55
N PRO A 145 16.17 1.70 -1.60
CA PRO A 145 16.88 1.90 -0.35
C PRO A 145 17.03 0.61 0.47
N ALA A 146 18.14 0.47 1.20
CA ALA A 146 18.39 -0.72 2.02
C ALA A 146 17.34 -0.94 3.13
N SER A 147 16.70 0.12 3.64
CA SER A 147 15.56 0.00 4.57
C SER A 147 14.36 -0.66 3.92
N VAL A 148 14.04 -0.27 2.68
CA VAL A 148 12.96 -0.85 1.88
C VAL A 148 13.23 -2.33 1.63
N LEU A 149 14.45 -2.68 1.19
CA LEU A 149 14.81 -4.09 0.96
C LEU A 149 14.75 -4.95 2.23
N ARG A 150 15.04 -4.38 3.40
CA ARG A 150 14.84 -5.07 4.69
C ARG A 150 13.37 -5.35 4.95
N ASP A 151 12.48 -4.39 4.70
CA ASP A 151 11.04 -4.61 4.83
C ASP A 151 10.53 -5.62 3.80
N VAL A 152 11.01 -5.58 2.56
CA VAL A 152 10.67 -6.55 1.51
C VAL A 152 10.97 -7.98 1.96
N ALA A 153 12.13 -8.23 2.58
CA ALA A 153 12.49 -9.55 3.12
C ALA A 153 11.54 -10.01 4.26
N ARG A 154 10.90 -9.06 4.96
CA ARG A 154 9.94 -9.34 6.04
C ARG A 154 8.52 -9.49 5.56
N THR A 155 8.15 -8.88 4.44
CA THR A 155 6.78 -8.90 3.90
C THR A 155 6.57 -9.95 2.81
N HIS A 156 7.63 -10.47 2.18
CA HIS A 156 7.54 -11.51 1.16
C HIS A 156 7.95 -12.86 1.75
N PRO A 157 7.09 -13.89 1.75
CA PRO A 157 7.43 -15.21 2.26
C PRO A 157 8.51 -15.95 1.46
N ARG A 158 8.75 -15.56 0.21
CA ARG A 158 9.78 -16.13 -0.67
C ARG A 158 10.47 -15.08 -1.54
N HIS A 159 11.61 -15.46 -2.11
CA HIS A 159 12.29 -14.76 -3.19
C HIS A 159 12.48 -15.68 -4.40
N ALA A 160 12.24 -15.13 -5.60
CA ALA A 160 12.62 -15.78 -6.84
C ALA A 160 13.97 -15.24 -7.33
N THR A 161 14.88 -16.14 -7.71
CA THR A 161 16.27 -15.80 -8.06
C THR A 161 16.56 -16.04 -9.55
N PRO A 162 17.53 -15.34 -10.16
CA PRO A 162 17.85 -15.47 -11.60
C PRO A 162 18.25 -16.88 -12.05
N ASP A 163 18.68 -17.75 -11.14
CA ASP A 163 19.00 -19.15 -11.40
C ASP A 163 17.77 -20.08 -11.36
N GLY A 164 16.56 -19.51 -11.27
CA GLY A 164 15.28 -20.24 -11.30
C GLY A 164 14.87 -20.87 -9.96
N ARG A 165 15.57 -20.56 -8.86
CA ARG A 165 15.16 -21.01 -7.52
C ARG A 165 14.08 -20.08 -6.94
N HIS A 166 13.25 -20.67 -6.08
CA HIS A 166 12.21 -20.02 -5.32
C HIS A 166 12.46 -20.34 -3.84
N VAL A 167 13.11 -19.41 -3.13
CA VAL A 167 13.67 -19.65 -1.79
C VAL A 167 12.79 -19.02 -0.72
N PRO A 168 12.50 -19.70 0.41
CA PRO A 168 11.82 -19.07 1.53
C PRO A 168 12.62 -17.91 2.12
N SER A 169 11.93 -16.86 2.53
CA SER A 169 12.53 -15.71 3.21
C SER A 169 12.68 -16.01 4.71
N PRO A 170 13.90 -16.01 5.27
CA PRO A 170 14.11 -16.35 6.68
C PRO A 170 13.57 -15.29 7.65
N ASP A 171 13.47 -14.03 7.20
CA ASP A 171 13.03 -12.90 8.01
C ASP A 171 11.52 -12.59 7.87
N TYR A 172 10.79 -13.43 7.12
CA TYR A 172 9.37 -13.22 6.87
C TYR A 172 8.58 -13.15 8.19
N THR A 173 7.70 -12.15 8.26
CA THR A 173 6.84 -11.89 9.41
C THR A 173 5.38 -11.95 8.97
N GLU A 174 4.57 -12.76 9.66
CA GLU A 174 3.14 -12.87 9.35
C GLU A 174 2.42 -11.50 9.42
N PRO A 175 1.43 -11.22 8.55
CA PRO A 175 0.85 -9.88 8.40
C PRO A 175 0.28 -9.31 9.69
N THR A 176 -0.42 -10.12 10.48
CA THR A 176 -0.97 -9.73 11.78
C THR A 176 0.12 -9.27 12.75
N THR A 177 1.31 -9.86 12.71
CA THR A 177 2.44 -9.48 13.55
C THR A 177 3.11 -8.23 13.01
N TYR A 178 3.44 -8.20 11.72
CA TYR A 178 4.11 -7.08 11.07
C TYR A 178 3.31 -5.78 11.21
N LEU A 179 2.00 -5.82 10.95
CA LEU A 179 1.12 -4.64 10.99
C LEU A 179 0.85 -4.09 12.40
N ARG A 180 1.16 -4.86 13.46
CA ARG A 180 1.08 -4.42 14.87
C ARG A 180 2.36 -3.73 15.33
N GLU A 181 3.45 -3.85 14.59
CA GLU A 181 4.69 -3.18 14.93
C GLU A 181 4.53 -1.67 14.80
N ASN A 182 5.05 -0.96 15.79
CA ASN A 182 5.05 0.49 15.78
C ASN A 182 6.21 0.98 14.91
N GLN A 183 5.93 1.21 13.62
CA GLN A 183 6.87 1.73 12.65
C GLN A 183 6.46 3.14 12.26
N PRO A 184 6.92 4.18 13.00
CA PRO A 184 6.53 5.55 12.69
C PRO A 184 7.11 5.96 11.35
N ALA A 185 6.26 6.55 10.50
CA ALA A 185 6.73 7.24 9.31
C ALA A 185 7.69 8.38 9.68
N PRO A 186 8.62 8.76 8.78
CA PRO A 186 9.42 9.95 8.96
C PRO A 186 8.54 11.17 9.28
N PRO A 187 8.94 12.05 10.22
CA PRO A 187 8.19 13.28 10.50
C PRO A 187 8.14 14.15 9.23
N ASP A 188 6.97 14.72 8.92
CA ASP A 188 6.89 15.68 7.82
C ASP A 188 7.60 16.98 8.26
N PRO A 189 8.48 17.58 7.44
CA PRO A 189 9.18 18.81 7.77
C PRO A 189 8.27 19.95 8.24
N LEU A 190 7.01 20.02 7.76
CA LEU A 190 6.05 21.02 8.22
C LEU A 190 5.78 20.90 9.73
N GLN A 191 5.81 19.69 10.29
CA GLN A 191 5.60 19.42 11.71
C GLN A 191 6.76 19.91 12.60
N SER A 192 7.86 20.38 12.01
CA SER A 192 8.94 21.08 12.75
C SER A 192 8.57 22.53 13.12
N THR A 193 7.50 23.07 12.53
CA THR A 193 6.97 24.40 12.83
C THR A 193 5.71 24.31 13.70
N PRO A 194 5.30 25.39 14.39
CA PRO A 194 4.02 25.40 15.09
C PRO A 194 2.85 25.16 14.13
N PRO A 195 1.81 24.40 14.54
CA PRO A 195 0.64 24.22 13.71
C PRO A 195 -0.09 25.54 13.49
N VAL A 196 -0.67 25.74 12.31
CA VAL A 196 -1.49 26.92 12.02
C VAL A 196 -2.85 26.86 12.72
N VAL A 197 -3.32 25.64 13.03
CA VAL A 197 -4.52 25.38 13.82
C VAL A 197 -4.22 24.24 14.78
N GLU A 198 -4.57 24.44 16.05
CA GLU A 198 -4.58 23.40 17.08
C GLU A 198 -5.92 23.45 17.81
N LEU A 199 -6.61 22.31 17.84
CA LEU A 199 -7.91 22.15 18.48
C LEU A 199 -7.84 21.06 19.54
N SER A 200 -8.31 21.39 20.74
CA SER A 200 -8.44 20.45 21.86
C SER A 200 -9.90 20.04 22.05
N ALA A 201 -10.15 18.74 22.06
CA ALA A 201 -11.48 18.13 22.08
C ALA A 201 -12.48 18.70 21.02
N PRO A 202 -12.08 18.81 19.73
CA PRO A 202 -12.98 19.32 18.71
C PRO A 202 -14.09 18.34 18.36
N THR A 203 -15.23 18.87 17.93
CA THR A 203 -16.20 18.11 17.14
C THR A 203 -15.68 17.89 15.72
N ALA A 204 -16.19 16.87 15.02
CA ALA A 204 -15.86 16.65 13.60
C ALA A 204 -16.19 17.88 12.72
N ALA A 205 -17.27 18.62 13.03
CA ALA A 205 -17.63 19.83 12.31
C ALA A 205 -16.59 20.95 12.46
N GLN A 206 -16.06 21.15 13.68
CA GLN A 206 -14.98 22.12 13.92
C GLN A 206 -13.69 21.73 13.19
N ALA A 207 -13.36 20.44 13.17
CA ALA A 207 -12.18 19.96 12.44
C ALA A 207 -12.32 20.15 10.92
N ARG A 208 -13.49 19.87 10.34
CA ARG A 208 -13.77 20.16 8.91
C ARG A 208 -13.64 21.66 8.60
N ALA A 209 -14.24 22.52 9.42
CA ALA A 209 -14.16 23.97 9.24
C ALA A 209 -12.71 24.48 9.31
N ALA A 210 -11.88 23.89 10.17
CA ALA A 210 -10.46 24.22 10.23
C ALA A 210 -9.73 23.90 8.92
N VAL A 211 -9.97 22.74 8.30
CA VAL A 211 -9.37 22.38 6.99
C VAL A 211 -9.73 23.43 5.93
N TYR A 212 -11.01 23.77 5.79
CA TYR A 212 -11.46 24.79 4.82
C TYR A 212 -10.83 26.16 5.08
N SER A 213 -10.63 26.53 6.35
CA SER A 213 -10.08 27.84 6.70
C SER A 213 -8.61 28.01 6.31
N VAL A 214 -7.86 26.91 6.16
CA VAL A 214 -6.41 26.94 5.93
C VAL A 214 -5.99 26.57 4.51
N ASP A 215 -6.82 25.84 3.76
CA ASP A 215 -6.50 25.46 2.37
C ASP A 215 -6.22 26.70 1.49
N GLY A 216 -7.12 27.67 1.48
CA GLY A 216 -6.94 28.93 0.74
C GLY A 216 -6.76 28.75 -0.78
N GLY A 217 -7.31 27.68 -1.37
CA GLY A 217 -7.23 27.38 -2.80
C GLY A 217 -5.88 26.82 -3.25
N ARG A 218 -5.11 26.22 -2.33
CA ARG A 218 -3.78 25.66 -2.61
C ARG A 218 -3.86 24.30 -3.27
N LEU A 219 -4.82 23.49 -2.85
CA LEU A 219 -5.04 22.16 -3.39
C LEU A 219 -6.20 22.17 -4.40
N PRO A 220 -6.25 21.19 -5.33
CA PRO A 220 -7.46 20.92 -6.09
C PRO A 220 -8.66 20.72 -5.16
N ALA A 221 -9.84 21.20 -5.57
CA ALA A 221 -11.04 21.13 -4.73
C ALA A 221 -11.35 19.70 -4.27
N ASP A 222 -11.18 18.71 -5.16
CA ASP A 222 -11.43 17.30 -4.85
C ASP A 222 -10.49 16.78 -3.75
N ASP A 223 -9.22 17.16 -3.75
CA ASP A 223 -8.25 16.76 -2.70
C ASP A 223 -8.61 17.37 -1.34
N VAL A 224 -9.17 18.59 -1.33
CA VAL A 224 -9.63 19.24 -0.09
C VAL A 224 -10.87 18.54 0.44
N GLU A 225 -11.84 18.23 -0.41
CA GLU A 225 -13.05 17.49 -0.02
C GLU A 225 -12.70 16.09 0.52
N ASP A 226 -11.79 15.38 -0.15
CA ASP A 226 -11.25 14.10 0.30
C ASP A 226 -10.60 14.21 1.69
N LEU A 227 -9.79 15.24 1.92
CA LEU A 227 -9.17 15.50 3.23
C LEU A 227 -10.22 15.82 4.30
N VAL A 228 -11.24 16.62 3.97
CA VAL A 228 -12.32 16.99 4.89
C VAL A 228 -13.10 15.77 5.36
N VAL A 229 -13.40 14.84 4.44
CA VAL A 229 -14.01 13.55 4.77
C VAL A 229 -13.08 12.74 5.68
N ALA A 230 -11.81 12.59 5.31
CA ALA A 230 -10.82 11.84 6.06
C ALA A 230 -10.63 12.36 7.50
N VAL A 231 -10.57 13.68 7.68
CA VAL A 231 -10.49 14.35 8.99
C VAL A 231 -11.77 14.13 9.80
N SER A 232 -12.94 14.24 9.16
CA SER A 232 -14.23 14.03 9.82
C SER A 232 -14.34 12.61 10.39
N GLU A 233 -14.00 11.60 9.59
CA GLU A 233 -14.02 10.20 10.00
C GLU A 233 -13.00 9.92 11.10
N THR A 234 -11.78 10.46 10.97
CA THR A 234 -10.70 10.24 11.94
C THR A 234 -11.03 10.87 13.30
N VAL A 235 -11.54 12.10 13.33
CA VAL A 235 -11.97 12.76 14.58
C VAL A 235 -13.16 12.04 15.19
N THR A 236 -14.12 11.60 14.39
CA THR A 236 -15.26 10.81 14.88
C THR A 236 -14.79 9.50 15.52
N ASN A 237 -13.84 8.79 14.90
CA ASN A 237 -13.27 7.57 15.45
C ASN A 237 -12.49 7.84 16.75
N ALA A 238 -11.68 8.89 16.80
CA ALA A 238 -10.95 9.28 18.00
C ALA A 238 -11.90 9.60 19.18
N LEU A 239 -13.02 10.30 18.91
CA LEU A 239 -14.02 10.62 19.94
C LEU A 239 -14.84 9.41 20.40
N ARG A 240 -15.12 8.45 19.50
CA ARG A 240 -15.95 7.27 19.80
C ARG A 240 -15.16 6.12 20.42
N HIS A 241 -13.94 5.91 19.96
CA HIS A 241 -13.15 4.71 20.23
C HIS A 241 -11.80 5.00 20.89
N GLY A 242 -11.29 6.22 20.75
CA GLY A 242 -10.04 6.66 21.38
C GLY A 242 -10.21 7.02 22.85
N LEU A 243 -9.14 7.54 23.45
CA LEU A 243 -9.16 8.07 24.81
C LEU A 243 -8.88 9.58 24.82
N PRO A 244 -9.52 10.37 25.69
CA PRO A 244 -9.25 11.80 25.76
C PRO A 244 -7.82 12.11 26.27
N PRO A 245 -7.26 13.28 25.91
CA PRO A 245 -7.85 14.28 25.03
C PRO A 245 -7.67 13.92 23.55
N VAL A 246 -8.72 14.18 22.74
CA VAL A 246 -8.61 14.18 21.28
C VAL A 246 -8.08 15.53 20.84
N CYS A 247 -6.99 15.54 20.06
CA CYS A 247 -6.36 16.76 19.55
C CYS A 247 -6.25 16.71 18.03
N VAL A 248 -6.50 17.85 17.38
CA VAL A 248 -6.29 18.02 15.95
C VAL A 248 -5.29 19.14 15.73
N ARG A 249 -4.27 18.89 14.91
CA ARG A 249 -3.28 19.90 14.50
C ARG A 249 -3.17 19.92 12.98
N LEU A 250 -3.06 21.11 12.41
CA LEU A 250 -2.95 21.33 10.97
C LEU A 250 -1.72 22.15 10.64
N TRP A 251 -1.04 21.78 9.57
CA TRP A 251 0.05 22.52 8.95
C TRP A 251 -0.23 22.71 7.47
N VAL A 252 0.28 23.81 6.93
CA VAL A 252 0.08 24.21 5.53
C VAL A 252 1.45 24.35 4.87
N GLY A 253 1.65 23.58 3.80
CA GLY A 253 2.79 23.73 2.89
C GLY A 253 2.41 24.45 1.60
N PRO A 254 3.36 24.59 0.66
CA PRO A 254 3.10 25.20 -0.65
C PRO A 254 2.20 24.32 -1.54
N ASP A 255 2.29 23.00 -1.41
CA ASP A 255 1.67 22.00 -2.29
C ASP A 255 0.99 20.85 -1.52
N ARG A 256 0.84 21.00 -0.19
CA ARG A 256 0.22 19.99 0.68
C ARG A 256 -0.34 20.56 1.97
N LEU A 257 -1.32 19.85 2.52
CA LEU A 257 -1.81 20.02 3.88
C LEU A 257 -1.46 18.78 4.70
N VAL A 258 -1.02 18.99 5.94
CA VAL A 258 -0.74 17.90 6.88
C VAL A 258 -1.65 18.08 8.10
N VAL A 259 -2.42 17.05 8.42
CA VAL A 259 -3.31 17.03 9.58
C VAL A 259 -2.93 15.87 10.47
N THR A 260 -2.72 16.11 11.75
CA THR A 260 -2.64 15.03 12.75
C THR A 260 -3.88 15.03 13.61
N VAL A 261 -4.46 13.85 13.80
CA VAL A 261 -5.49 13.58 14.80
C VAL A 261 -4.89 12.61 15.80
N SER A 262 -4.88 12.98 17.08
CA SER A 262 -4.31 12.16 18.15
C SER A 262 -5.29 11.97 19.29
N ASP A 263 -5.19 10.83 19.97
CA ASP A 263 -5.94 10.48 21.18
C ASP A 263 -5.05 9.66 22.13
N GLY A 264 -5.43 9.54 23.40
CA GLY A 264 -4.65 8.83 24.43
C GLY A 264 -4.73 7.30 24.37
N GLY A 265 -5.38 6.73 23.36
CA GLY A 265 -5.60 5.30 23.20
C GLY A 265 -4.43 4.55 22.57
N ASP A 266 -4.64 3.25 22.37
CA ASP A 266 -3.64 2.33 21.80
C ASP A 266 -3.76 2.17 20.28
N GLY A 267 -4.75 2.84 19.67
CA GLY A 267 -5.10 2.70 18.26
C GLY A 267 -6.05 1.53 17.96
N PRO A 268 -6.31 1.25 16.67
CA PRO A 268 -7.22 0.18 16.24
C PRO A 268 -6.74 -1.21 16.69
N LYS A 269 -7.68 -2.04 17.16
CA LYS A 269 -7.38 -3.43 17.58
C LYS A 269 -7.11 -4.36 16.39
N ASP A 270 -7.81 -4.09 15.28
CA ASP A 270 -7.62 -4.78 14.01
C ASP A 270 -6.38 -4.18 13.29
N PRO A 271 -5.32 -4.98 13.05
CA PRO A 271 -4.12 -4.50 12.37
C PRO A 271 -4.35 -4.12 10.91
N PHE A 272 -5.41 -4.63 10.28
CA PHE A 272 -5.77 -4.35 8.89
C PHE A 272 -6.64 -3.10 8.74
N ALA A 273 -7.03 -2.45 9.84
CA ALA A 273 -7.83 -1.23 9.82
C ALA A 273 -7.22 -0.18 8.89
N GLY A 274 -8.02 0.33 7.95
CA GLY A 274 -7.60 1.28 6.92
C GLY A 274 -7.12 0.65 5.60
N LEU A 275 -6.61 -0.58 5.63
CA LEU A 275 -6.15 -1.30 4.42
C LEU A 275 -7.26 -2.17 3.82
N LEU A 276 -8.07 -2.79 4.68
CA LEU A 276 -9.21 -3.62 4.30
C LEU A 276 -10.50 -3.03 4.86
N PRO A 277 -11.64 -3.21 4.17
CA PRO A 277 -12.93 -2.92 4.78
C PRO A 277 -13.11 -3.85 5.99
N ALA A 278 -13.68 -3.33 7.08
CA ALA A 278 -14.05 -4.18 8.20
C ALA A 278 -15.03 -5.27 7.72
N GLY A 279 -14.76 -6.53 8.07
CA GLY A 279 -15.61 -7.66 7.69
C GLY A 279 -17.05 -7.52 8.22
N ASP A 280 -17.98 -8.06 7.44
CA ASP A 280 -19.31 -8.51 7.86
C ASP A 280 -20.37 -7.44 8.15
N GLY A 281 -20.24 -6.24 7.57
CA GLY A 281 -21.34 -5.26 7.59
C GLY A 281 -21.73 -4.76 8.99
N ALA A 282 -20.82 -4.88 9.97
CA ALA A 282 -20.98 -4.25 11.27
C ALA A 282 -20.89 -2.73 11.10
N ASP A 283 -21.88 -2.01 11.66
CA ASP A 283 -21.93 -0.54 11.69
C ASP A 283 -20.73 0.01 12.48
N GLY A 284 -19.61 0.22 11.79
CA GLY A 284 -18.38 0.76 12.37
C GLY A 284 -17.14 0.06 11.82
N GLY A 285 -16.42 0.72 10.91
CA GLY A 285 -15.18 0.20 10.36
C GLY A 285 -14.79 0.75 8.98
N LEU A 286 -15.75 1.37 8.28
CA LEU A 286 -15.48 2.01 6.99
C LEU A 286 -14.73 3.35 7.13
N GLY A 287 -14.84 4.05 8.25
CA GLY A 287 -14.25 5.39 8.39
C GLY A 287 -12.75 5.44 8.12
N LEU A 288 -11.96 4.56 8.75
CA LEU A 288 -10.51 4.47 8.47
C LEU A 288 -10.23 3.97 7.05
N TRP A 289 -11.05 3.06 6.52
CA TRP A 289 -10.91 2.56 5.15
C TRP A 289 -11.18 3.66 4.11
N ILE A 290 -12.12 4.58 4.38
CA ILE A 290 -12.37 5.78 3.57
C ILE A 290 -11.20 6.75 3.71
N THR A 291 -10.74 7.04 4.94
CA THR A 291 -9.58 7.90 5.20
C THR A 291 -8.35 7.49 4.38
N HIS A 292 -8.01 6.20 4.36
CA HIS A 292 -6.89 5.68 3.58
C HIS A 292 -7.14 5.65 2.07
N GLN A 293 -8.40 5.73 1.62
CA GLN A 293 -8.74 5.88 0.22
C GLN A 293 -8.76 7.33 -0.24
N SER A 294 -8.96 8.30 0.64
CA SER A 294 -9.11 9.73 0.27
C SER A 294 -7.80 10.51 0.32
N CYS A 295 -6.88 10.20 1.25
CA CYS A 295 -5.63 10.95 1.38
C CYS A 295 -4.52 10.47 0.43
N ASN A 296 -3.56 11.35 0.13
CA ASN A 296 -2.36 11.03 -0.65
C ASN A 296 -1.28 10.30 0.17
N HIS A 297 -1.31 10.45 1.51
CA HIS A 297 -0.56 9.60 2.43
C HIS A 297 -1.27 9.56 3.79
N VAL A 298 -1.30 8.37 4.39
CA VAL A 298 -1.79 8.16 5.75
C VAL A 298 -0.76 7.34 6.51
N SER A 299 -0.22 7.91 7.57
CA SER A 299 0.68 7.21 8.47
C SER A 299 0.10 7.18 9.88
N ALA A 300 0.35 6.10 10.60
CA ALA A 300 -0.13 5.92 11.96
C ALA A 300 1.04 5.57 12.87
N HIS A 301 1.05 6.12 14.08
CA HIS A 301 2.05 5.76 15.07
C HIS A 301 1.50 5.82 16.48
N ARG A 302 2.04 4.96 17.33
CA ARG A 302 1.81 5.00 18.78
C ARG A 302 3.01 5.67 19.45
N GLY A 303 2.80 6.85 20.00
CA GLY A 303 3.80 7.55 20.81
C GLY A 303 3.58 7.36 22.32
N PRO A 304 4.47 7.90 23.17
CA PRO A 304 4.26 7.91 24.63
C PRO A 304 2.97 8.60 25.07
N GLY A 305 2.44 9.52 24.25
CA GLY A 305 1.22 10.28 24.51
C GLY A 305 -0.06 9.66 23.93
N GLY A 306 0.01 8.47 23.33
CA GLY A 306 -1.13 7.77 22.74
C GLY A 306 -0.99 7.52 21.24
N TRP A 307 -2.12 7.39 20.56
CA TRP A 307 -2.21 7.09 19.14
C TRP A 307 -2.32 8.36 18.32
N THR A 308 -1.66 8.40 17.16
CA THR A 308 -1.75 9.50 16.22
C THR A 308 -1.88 8.99 14.80
N LEU A 309 -2.88 9.52 14.09
CA LEU A 309 -3.02 9.39 12.65
C LEU A 309 -2.59 10.70 11.98
N ARG A 310 -1.70 10.62 11.01
CA ARG A 310 -1.30 11.75 10.17
C ARG A 310 -1.85 11.55 8.77
N LEU A 311 -2.54 12.57 8.29
CA LEU A 311 -3.18 12.66 6.98
C LEU A 311 -2.45 13.72 6.16
N THR A 312 -2.06 13.36 4.94
CA THR A 312 -1.49 14.32 3.98
C THR A 312 -2.35 14.36 2.73
N ALA A 313 -2.76 15.56 2.33
CA ALA A 313 -3.39 15.85 1.04
C ALA A 313 -2.48 16.72 0.19
N GLY A 314 -2.48 16.51 -1.12
CA GLY A 314 -1.49 17.09 -2.04
C GLY A 314 -0.23 16.24 -2.14
N ASN A 315 0.93 16.86 -2.38
CA ASN A 315 2.20 16.15 -2.59
C ASN A 315 2.72 15.54 -1.27
N PRO A 316 2.76 14.21 -1.09
CA PRO A 316 3.28 13.61 0.13
C PRO A 316 4.80 13.50 0.17
N HIS A 317 5.48 13.84 -0.93
CA HIS A 317 6.91 13.66 -1.10
C HIS A 317 7.70 14.91 -0.72
N PHE A 318 8.74 14.71 0.08
CA PHE A 318 9.70 15.74 0.48
C PHE A 318 11.10 15.17 0.52
N ALA A 319 12.12 16.03 0.44
CA ALA A 319 13.50 15.62 0.68
C ALA A 319 13.63 15.24 2.16
N ALA A 320 14.00 13.98 2.41
CA ALA A 320 14.31 13.48 3.75
C ALA A 320 15.69 13.92 4.22
#